data_AF-A0A6G8C4I9-F1
#
_entry.id   AF-A0A6G8C4I9-F1
#
_cell.length_a   1.000
_cell.length_b   1.000
_cell.length_c   1.000
_cell.angle_alpha   90.00
_cell.angle_beta   90.00
_cell.angle_gamma   90.00
#
_symmetry.space_group_name_H-M   'P 1'
#
loop_
_entity.id
_entity.type
_entity.pdbx_description
1 polymer ?
#
loop_
_entity_poly.entity_id
_entity_poly.type
_entity_poly.pdbx_seq_one_letter_code
_entity_poly.pdbx_strand_id
1 'polypeptide(L)' 'MKTRQKALVAGSFTCVDCGRVHASNEVDHDKPLEQGGSNDQSNLVVRCVDCHKAKTKREAQERYRTG' A
#
# COMPACT_ATOMS: atom_id res chain seq x y z
N MET A 1 5.28 8.27 15.67
CA MET A 1 3.91 7.79 15.35
C MET A 1 3.02 8.91 14.80
N LYS A 2 3.30 9.48 13.61
CA LYS A 2 2.49 10.60 13.06
C LYS A 2 2.14 10.49 11.56
N THR A 3 2.81 9.62 10.80
CA THR A 3 2.63 9.53 9.33
C THR A 3 1.51 8.56 8.92
N ARG A 4 1.41 7.39 9.56
CA ARG A 4 0.40 6.37 9.19
C ARG A 4 -1.03 6.85 9.44
N GLN A 5 -1.31 7.42 10.62
CA GLN A 5 -2.66 7.89 10.91
C GLN A 5 -3.11 9.07 10.03
N LYS A 6 -2.18 9.95 9.64
CA LYS A 6 -2.46 11.02 8.69
C LYS A 6 -2.81 10.49 7.30
N ALA A 7 -2.12 9.45 6.83
CA ALA A 7 -2.43 8.83 5.55
C ALA A 7 -3.80 8.14 5.55
N LEU A 8 -4.18 7.47 6.64
CA LEU A 8 -5.52 6.88 6.78
C LEU A 8 -6.65 7.92 6.73
N VAL A 9 -6.49 9.04 7.45
CA VAL A 9 -7.47 10.13 7.45
C VAL A 9 -7.52 10.82 6.08
N ALA A 10 -6.36 11.10 5.46
CA ALA A 10 -6.30 11.72 4.14
C ALA A 10 -6.92 10.84 3.05
N GLY A 11 -6.68 9.52 3.11
CA GLY A 11 -7.31 8.54 2.23
C GLY A 11 -8.73 8.16 2.63
N SER A 12 -9.33 8.81 3.63
CA SER A 12 -10.68 8.52 4.13
C SER A 12 -10.91 7.03 4.39
N PHE A 13 -9.89 6.33 4.90
CA PHE A 13 -9.91 4.88 5.13
C PHE A 13 -10.27 4.04 3.90
N THR A 14 -10.10 4.59 2.69
CA THR A 14 -10.52 3.98 1.42
C THR A 14 -9.34 3.27 0.77
N CYS A 15 -9.49 1.99 0.48
CA CYS A 15 -8.48 1.24 -0.26
C CYS A 15 -8.29 1.81 -1.67
N VAL A 16 -7.06 2.11 -2.09
CA VAL A 16 -6.80 2.69 -3.42
C VAL A 16 -7.09 1.73 -4.57
N ASP A 17 -6.99 0.42 -4.36
CA ASP A 17 -7.16 -0.55 -5.46
C ASP A 17 -8.61 -1.02 -5.64
N CYS A 18 -9.37 -1.14 -4.55
CA CYS A 18 -10.72 -1.70 -4.58
C CYS A 18 -11.82 -0.75 -4.09
N GLY A 19 -11.46 0.43 -3.56
CA GLY A 19 -12.40 1.43 -3.06
C GLY A 19 -13.11 1.06 -1.75
N ARG A 20 -12.77 -0.08 -1.11
CA ARG A 20 -13.39 -0.49 0.15
C ARG A 20 -12.98 0.43 1.29
N VAL A 21 -13.96 1.02 1.97
CA VAL A 21 -13.76 1.83 3.18
C VAL A 21 -13.80 0.93 4.40
N HIS A 22 -12.72 0.88 5.18
CA HIS A 22 -12.68 0.09 6.41
C HIS A 22 -11.66 0.64 7.42
N ALA A 23 -12.02 0.64 8.71
CA ALA A 23 -11.15 1.13 9.78
C ALA A 23 -9.86 0.31 9.93
N SER A 24 -9.89 -0.97 9.56
CA SER A 24 -8.71 -1.86 9.57
C SER A 24 -7.87 -1.80 8.30
N ASN A 25 -8.13 -0.85 7.39
CA ASN A 25 -7.23 -0.62 6.27
C ASN A 25 -5.88 -0.12 6.77
N GLU A 26 -4.83 -0.50 6.06
CA GLU A 26 -3.45 -0.21 6.45
C GLU A 26 -2.84 0.84 5.52
N VAL A 27 -1.71 1.39 5.95
CA VAL A 27 -0.90 2.27 5.11
C VAL A 27 0.20 1.44 4.47
N ASP A 28 0.21 1.43 3.15
CA ASP A 28 1.17 0.71 2.32
C ASP A 28 2.00 1.71 1.49
N HIS A 29 3.16 1.26 1.03
CA HIS A 29 3.98 1.98 0.07
C HIS A 29 3.47 1.67 -1.34
N ASP A 30 3.06 2.70 -2.08
CA ASP A 30 2.57 2.51 -3.45
C ASP A 30 3.66 1.88 -4.33
N LYS A 31 4.85 2.49 -4.30
CA LYS A 31 6.10 1.87 -4.76
C LYS A 31 6.84 1.21 -3.60
N PRO A 32 7.10 -0.12 -3.62
CA PRO A 32 7.88 -0.79 -2.58
C PRO A 32 9.28 -0.17 -2.41
N LEU A 33 9.80 -0.15 -1.19
CA LEU A 33 11.17 0.33 -0.90
C LEU A 33 12.22 -0.44 -1.70
N GLU A 34 12.04 -1.76 -1.87
CA GLU A 34 12.94 -2.62 -2.66
C GLU A 34 12.98 -2.26 -4.15
N GLN A 35 11.95 -1.58 -4.68
CA GLN A 35 11.90 -1.09 -6.06
C GLN A 35 12.32 0.39 -6.16
N GLY A 36 12.85 0.97 -5.08
CA GLY A 36 13.21 2.39 -4.99
C GLY A 36 12.02 3.31 -4.68
N GLY A 37 11.08 2.84 -3.86
CA GLY A 37 10.08 3.70 -3.21
C GLY A 37 10.65 4.47 -2.02
N SER A 38 9.91 5.45 -1.50
CA SER A 38 10.30 6.27 -0.35
C SER A 38 9.29 6.19 0.80
N ASN A 39 9.66 6.68 1.98
CA ASN A 39 8.74 6.82 3.12
C ASN A 39 7.98 8.16 3.10
N ASP A 40 8.02 8.88 1.98
CA ASP A 40 7.33 10.16 1.85
C ASP A 40 5.83 9.96 1.82
N GLN A 41 5.09 10.95 2.34
CA GLN A 41 3.64 10.88 2.41
C GLN A 41 2.98 10.73 1.02
N SER A 42 3.66 11.17 -0.05
CA SER A 42 3.24 10.96 -1.44
C SER A 42 3.30 9.50 -1.90
N ASN A 43 4.13 8.66 -1.27
CA ASN A 43 4.24 7.23 -1.55
C ASN A 43 3.44 6.37 -0.56
N LEU A 44 2.79 6.98 0.44
CA LEU A 44 2.00 6.28 1.46
C LEU A 44 0.51 6.33 1.08
N VAL A 45 -0.05 5.17 0.78
CA VAL A 45 -1.45 5.01 0.35
C VAL A 45 -2.23 4.10 1.30
N VAL A 46 -3.56 4.25 1.33
CA VAL A 46 -4.43 3.38 2.13
C VAL A 46 -4.78 2.14 1.32
N ARG A 47 -4.46 0.95 1.84
CA ARG A 47 -4.68 -0.32 1.14
C ARG A 47 -5.18 -1.37 2.13
N CYS A 48 -6.17 -2.15 1.72
CA CYS A 48 -6.68 -3.24 2.55
C CYS A 48 -5.71 -4.43 2.53
N VAL A 49 -5.76 -5.27 3.56
CA VAL A 49 -4.90 -6.46 3.70
C VAL A 49 -4.99 -7.40 2.50
N ASP A 50 -6.19 -7.56 1.92
CA ASP A 50 -6.40 -8.45 0.76
C ASP A 50 -5.69 -7.92 -0.50
N CYS A 51 -5.85 -6.62 -0.80
CA CYS A 51 -5.19 -5.97 -1.93
C CYS A 51 -3.68 -5.91 -1.73
N HIS A 52 -3.22 -5.66 -0.50
CA HIS A 52 -1.79 -5.68 -0.16
C HIS A 52 -1.18 -7.06 -0.41
N LYS A 53 -1.81 -8.14 0.07
CA LYS A 53 -1.38 -9.52 -0.22
C LYS A 53 -1.37 -9.83 -1.72
N ALA A 54 -2.38 -9.37 -2.46
CA ALA A 54 -2.45 -9.56 -3.92
C ALA A 54 -1.28 -8.85 -4.64
N LYS A 55 -0.96 -7.61 -4.24
CA LYS A 55 0.19 -6.84 -4.74
C LYS A 55 1.51 -7.57 -4.46
N THR A 56 1.75 -7.98 -3.22
CA THR A 56 2.97 -8.74 -2.87
C THR A 56 3.09 -10.03 -3.66
N LYS A 57 1.99 -10.77 -3.87
CA LYS A 57 1.99 -11.99 -4.68
C LYS A 57 2.33 -11.70 -6.14
N ARG A 58 1.77 -10.64 -6.72
CA ARG A 58 2.07 -10.20 -8.09
C ARG A 58 3.54 -9.79 -8.24
N GLU A 59 4.05 -8.96 -7.32
CA GLU A 59 5.46 -8.53 -7.30
C GLU A 59 6.41 -9.72 -7.14
N ALA A 60 6.07 -10.70 -6.30
CA ALA A 60 6.86 -11.92 -6.16
C ALA A 60 6.87 -12.77 -7.45
N GLN A 61 5.74 -12.88 -8.15
CA GLN A 61 5.65 -13.57 -9.44
C GLN A 61 6.44 -12.84 -10.53
N GLU A 62 6.41 -11.51 -10.57
CA GLU A 62 7.20 -10.70 -11.48
C GLU A 62 8.70 -10.92 -11.27
N ARG A 63 9.18 -10.95 -10.01
CA ARG A 63 10.58 -11.28 -9.70
C ARG A 63 11.04 -12.64 -10.24
N TYR A 64 10.18 -13.66 -10.17
CA TYR A 64 10.52 -15.00 -10.67
C TYR A 64 10.59 -15.07 -12.20
N ARG A 65 9.86 -14.19 -12.90
CA ARG A 65 9.85 -14.19 -14.37
C ARG A 65 11.06 -13.51 -15.00
N THR A 66 11.68 -12.58 -14.28
CA THR A 66 12.81 -11.78 -14.78
C THR A 66 14.17 -12.27 -14.25
N GLY A 67 14.17 -13.33 -13.43
CA GLY A 67 15.36 -13.98 -12.87
C GLY A 67 15.80 -15.20 -13.65
#